data_AF-A0A2M9KV91-F1
#
_entry.id   AF-A0A2M9KV91-F1
#
_cell.length_a   1.000
_cell.length_b   1.000
_cell.length_c   1.000
_cell.angle_alpha   90.00
_cell.angle_beta   90.00
_cell.angle_gamma   90.00
#
_symmetry.space_group_name_H-M   'P 1'
#
loop_
_entity.id
_entity.type
_entity.pdbx_description
1 polymer ?
#
loop_
_entity_poly.entity_id
_entity_poly.type
_entity_poly.pdbx_seq_one_letter_code
_entity_poly.pdbx_strand_id
1 'polypeptide(L)'
;MRAPSDPGRGPPECQGGGETSDRLNDCPSSQWRPDSCTSHSCRHPIAKVKMTAIPVAPPETRWATPKRVSLVPLVALIFFGVSGGAYGIEPLFSTSGPGMGILLILIAPLIYSVPHALVCAELGTAIPVEGGYYHWVKRGLGRFWAFQQGVLQWVCSFVDMALYPVMFTSYLSSLISAVAPGEHVLFEIAGLKIDLNWVICVGVIVIFTLLNLMGAGWVGDSSVVFAIICLTPMLILTAIGGYHLLTDGINPVSQLTAEEGQSTWNAFGSGLFIVMWNYSGWDSVSTVAGEMENPKKHLPKALFWAVLLIVVGYLLPSLGALAVGADGDNGWKSWKDGAFSDIAGQLAGPWLQYTVTIGGLFASVAMFSALLASYSRLPSALSRDGYLPGWVSKESKRYKMPMASIIGSSVIYALFCFSSFSNLVIFDVFLTNIGILLEVAALIMLRIREPELERPYKIPGGWWSIGLITVSLTAVSVWAAIEQYDEEGAKAVILCLIVVGISLVLYPLLSLRKAAKQSAALDRAVANGTVPGEVYGLSGSQRDSAHSDKAAAATGTDSVEA
;
A
#
# COMPACT_ATOMS: atom_id res chain seq x y z
N MET A 1 -79.78 43.74 -1.31
CA MET A 1 -79.64 44.30 -2.66
C MET A 1 -79.79 43.15 -3.66
N ARG A 2 -80.66 43.37 -4.66
CA ARG A 2 -81.20 42.51 -5.74
C ARG A 2 -80.57 41.13 -6.04
N ALA A 3 -81.44 40.11 -6.09
CA ALA A 3 -81.33 38.80 -6.78
C ALA A 3 -81.81 38.93 -8.27
N PRO A 4 -82.09 37.86 -9.09
CA PRO A 4 -81.82 36.40 -9.03
C PRO A 4 -81.40 35.74 -10.40
N SER A 5 -81.41 34.39 -10.44
CA SER A 5 -81.74 33.43 -11.53
C SER A 5 -80.66 32.64 -12.33
N ASP A 6 -80.71 31.31 -12.08
CA ASP A 6 -80.33 30.06 -12.80
C ASP A 6 -80.80 30.00 -14.30
N PRO A 7 -80.67 28.94 -15.16
CA PRO A 7 -80.09 27.57 -15.03
C PRO A 7 -79.38 26.93 -16.28
N GLY A 8 -78.69 25.78 -16.08
CA GLY A 8 -78.92 24.55 -16.88
C GLY A 8 -78.01 24.09 -18.06
N ARG A 9 -77.64 22.78 -18.00
CA ARG A 9 -77.19 21.78 -19.03
C ARG A 9 -75.69 21.78 -19.43
N GLY A 10 -74.97 20.67 -19.52
CA GLY A 10 -75.31 19.22 -19.58
C GLY A 10 -74.06 18.29 -19.41
N PRO A 11 -74.21 16.96 -19.59
CA PRO A 11 -73.42 15.86 -18.98
C PRO A 11 -72.41 15.18 -19.98
N PRO A 12 -71.79 13.98 -19.76
CA PRO A 12 -71.71 13.09 -18.59
C PRO A 12 -70.27 12.63 -18.18
N GLU A 13 -70.21 11.89 -17.07
CA GLU A 13 -69.12 10.99 -16.66
C GLU A 13 -68.90 9.83 -17.65
N CYS A 14 -67.70 9.24 -17.64
CA CYS A 14 -67.51 7.78 -17.78
C CYS A 14 -66.31 7.32 -16.94
N GLN A 15 -66.59 6.37 -16.04
CA GLN A 15 -65.65 5.58 -15.24
C GLN A 15 -65.04 4.42 -16.05
N GLY A 16 -64.02 3.78 -15.46
CA GLY A 16 -63.49 2.45 -15.85
C GLY A 16 -62.13 2.58 -16.55
N GLY A 17 -61.08 1.83 -16.23
CA GLY A 17 -60.98 0.51 -15.62
C GLY A 17 -59.94 -0.28 -16.43
N GLY A 18 -59.07 -1.04 -15.75
CA GLY A 18 -58.32 -2.22 -16.18
C GLY A 18 -57.78 -2.41 -17.62
N GLU A 19 -56.55 -2.94 -17.65
CA GLU A 19 -56.04 -3.94 -18.62
C GLU A 19 -55.38 -3.50 -19.95
N THR A 20 -54.07 -3.80 -20.00
CA THR A 20 -53.28 -4.43 -21.09
C THR A 20 -53.66 -4.22 -22.55
N SER A 21 -52.67 -3.80 -23.37
CA SER A 21 -52.18 -4.53 -24.56
C SER A 21 -51.53 -3.59 -25.58
N ASP A 22 -50.34 -3.99 -26.01
CA ASP A 22 -49.67 -3.74 -27.30
C ASP A 22 -50.42 -2.95 -28.38
N ARG A 23 -49.75 -1.93 -28.93
CA ARG A 23 -49.51 -1.76 -30.38
C ARG A 23 -48.55 -0.60 -30.68
N LEU A 24 -47.34 -0.99 -31.06
CA LEU A 24 -46.44 -0.23 -31.93
C LEU A 24 -47.02 -0.17 -33.35
N ASN A 25 -46.61 0.86 -34.08
CA ASN A 25 -46.76 1.07 -35.53
C ASN A 25 -48.14 1.52 -36.01
N ASP A 26 -48.27 2.84 -36.24
CA ASP A 26 -48.89 3.39 -37.46
C ASP A 26 -48.70 4.92 -37.50
N CYS A 27 -47.70 5.38 -38.26
CA CYS A 27 -47.67 6.76 -38.76
C CYS A 27 -47.17 6.74 -40.22
N PRO A 28 -48.00 7.08 -41.22
CA PRO A 28 -47.59 7.09 -42.61
C PRO A 28 -46.71 8.29 -42.95
N SER A 29 -45.64 8.00 -43.67
CA SER A 29 -44.68 8.93 -44.25
C SER A 29 -45.24 9.62 -45.49
N SER A 30 -45.90 10.78 -45.34
CA SER A 30 -46.18 11.68 -46.48
C SER A 30 -46.64 13.06 -46.01
N GLN A 31 -45.69 13.95 -45.70
CA GLN A 31 -45.76 15.41 -45.90
C GLN A 31 -44.60 16.09 -45.16
N TRP A 32 -43.41 16.10 -45.78
CA TRP A 32 -42.36 17.04 -45.41
C TRP A 32 -42.38 18.18 -46.44
N ARG A 33 -42.84 19.36 -46.03
CA ARG A 33 -42.49 20.64 -46.67
C ARG A 33 -41.61 21.42 -45.69
N PRO A 34 -40.37 21.80 -46.08
CA PRO A 34 -39.60 22.75 -45.31
C PRO A 34 -40.11 24.14 -45.68
N ASP A 35 -40.67 24.86 -44.72
CA ASP A 35 -40.66 26.33 -44.61
C ASP A 35 -41.71 26.75 -43.59
N SER A 36 -41.33 27.70 -42.72
CA SER A 36 -42.11 28.29 -41.61
C SER A 36 -42.09 27.55 -40.26
N CYS A 37 -41.07 27.82 -39.46
CA CYS A 37 -41.20 27.82 -38.00
C CYS A 37 -40.42 29.01 -37.44
N THR A 38 -41.09 30.15 -37.36
CA THR A 38 -40.70 31.30 -36.57
C THR A 38 -40.77 30.96 -35.08
N SER A 39 -39.83 31.52 -34.33
CA SER A 39 -39.72 31.42 -32.89
C SER A 39 -41.02 31.78 -32.16
N HIS A 40 -41.60 30.84 -31.41
CA HIS A 40 -42.05 31.02 -30.02
C HIS A 40 -42.72 29.74 -29.48
N SER A 41 -42.32 29.38 -28.26
CA SER A 41 -42.97 28.45 -27.32
C SER A 41 -43.26 27.00 -27.76
N CYS A 42 -42.28 26.12 -27.58
CA CYS A 42 -42.52 24.73 -27.20
C CYS A 42 -41.66 24.39 -25.98
N ARG A 43 -42.19 24.64 -24.78
CA ARG A 43 -41.66 24.03 -23.54
C ARG A 43 -42.44 22.74 -23.31
N HIS A 44 -41.89 21.60 -23.74
CA HIS A 44 -42.35 20.31 -23.23
C HIS A 44 -41.91 20.17 -21.77
N PRO A 45 -42.77 19.72 -20.85
CA PRO A 45 -42.32 19.33 -19.52
C PRO A 45 -41.46 18.08 -19.65
N ILE A 46 -40.16 18.21 -19.35
CA ILE A 46 -39.26 17.06 -19.19
C ILE A 46 -39.78 16.30 -17.98
N ALA A 47 -40.48 15.19 -18.21
CA ALA A 47 -40.77 14.21 -17.18
C ALA A 47 -39.44 13.75 -16.59
N LYS A 48 -39.24 13.98 -15.29
CA LYS A 48 -38.10 13.45 -14.55
C LYS A 48 -38.22 11.93 -14.54
N VAL A 49 -37.56 11.26 -15.49
CA VAL A 49 -37.33 9.81 -15.42
C VAL A 49 -36.43 9.59 -14.21
N LYS A 50 -37.01 9.07 -13.13
CA LYS A 50 -36.27 8.62 -11.96
C LYS A 50 -35.48 7.38 -12.42
N MET A 51 -34.20 7.56 -12.77
CA MET A 51 -33.28 6.44 -12.97
C MET A 51 -33.13 5.72 -11.63
N THR A 52 -34.01 4.78 -11.34
CA THR A 52 -33.74 3.74 -10.35
C THR A 52 -32.64 2.88 -10.92
N ALA A 53 -31.46 2.92 -10.31
CA ALA A 53 -30.37 2.01 -10.61
C ALA A 53 -30.91 0.58 -10.54
N ILE A 54 -30.93 -0.12 -11.67
CA ILE A 54 -31.17 -1.56 -11.68
C ILE A 54 -30.00 -2.17 -10.91
N PRO A 55 -30.23 -2.86 -9.78
CA PRO A 55 -29.15 -3.57 -9.11
C PRO A 55 -28.65 -4.64 -10.09
N VAL A 56 -27.47 -4.42 -10.66
CA VAL A 56 -26.76 -5.44 -11.43
C VAL A 56 -26.39 -6.52 -10.42
N ALA A 57 -27.08 -7.66 -10.47
CA ALA A 57 -26.68 -8.84 -9.72
C ALA A 57 -25.23 -9.17 -10.11
N PRO A 58 -24.33 -9.40 -9.14
CA PRO A 58 -22.96 -9.78 -9.47
C PRO A 58 -23.00 -11.07 -10.30
N PRO A 59 -22.17 -11.19 -11.35
CA PRO A 59 -22.12 -12.40 -12.15
C PRO A 59 -21.84 -13.59 -11.22
N GLU A 60 -22.61 -14.68 -11.38
CA GLU A 60 -22.35 -15.92 -10.66
C GLU A 60 -20.97 -16.46 -11.05
N THR A 61 -19.97 -16.20 -10.21
CA THR A 61 -18.63 -16.74 -10.39
C THR A 61 -18.63 -18.20 -9.95
N ARG A 62 -18.44 -19.13 -10.89
CA ARG A 62 -18.24 -20.58 -10.67
C ARG A 62 -16.94 -20.93 -9.89
N TRP A 63 -16.32 -19.96 -9.24
CA TRP A 63 -15.08 -20.14 -8.48
C TRP A 63 -15.33 -19.69 -7.05
N ALA A 64 -14.86 -20.50 -6.09
CA ALA A 64 -14.86 -20.15 -4.68
C ALA A 64 -14.37 -18.72 -4.49
N THR A 65 -15.18 -17.87 -3.86
CA THR A 65 -14.80 -16.50 -3.53
C THR A 65 -13.44 -16.51 -2.83
N PRO A 66 -12.46 -15.67 -3.23
CA PRO A 66 -11.18 -15.62 -2.55
C PRO A 66 -11.41 -15.42 -1.05
N LYS A 67 -10.73 -16.23 -0.23
CA LYS A 67 -10.83 -16.20 1.23
C LYS A 67 -10.53 -14.79 1.70
N ARG A 68 -11.53 -14.11 2.28
CA ARG A 68 -11.35 -12.74 2.79
C ARG A 68 -10.46 -12.76 4.02
N VAL A 69 -9.59 -11.76 4.14
CA VAL A 69 -8.67 -11.60 5.27
C VAL A 69 -9.48 -11.12 6.48
N SER A 70 -9.54 -11.96 7.52
CA SER A 70 -10.22 -11.63 8.78
C SER A 70 -9.35 -10.73 9.66
N LEU A 71 -9.88 -10.28 10.81
CA LEU A 71 -9.22 -9.27 11.64
C LEU A 71 -7.81 -9.66 12.11
N VAL A 72 -7.61 -10.89 12.60
CA VAL A 72 -6.30 -11.31 13.17
C VAL A 72 -5.21 -11.41 12.10
N PRO A 73 -5.42 -12.11 10.97
CA PRO A 73 -4.50 -12.06 9.83
C PRO A 73 -4.28 -10.64 9.31
N LEU A 74 -5.29 -9.77 9.36
CA LEU A 74 -5.14 -8.35 8.99
C LEU A 74 -4.19 -7.60 9.95
N VAL A 75 -4.27 -7.84 11.27
CA VAL A 75 -3.29 -7.28 12.22
C VAL A 75 -1.89 -7.76 11.88
N ALA A 76 -1.71 -9.06 11.63
CA ALA A 76 -0.40 -9.62 11.29
C ALA A 76 0.14 -9.07 9.96
N LEU A 77 -0.73 -8.87 8.97
CA LEU A 77 -0.35 -8.29 7.68
C LEU A 77 0.04 -6.81 7.81
N ILE A 78 -0.67 -6.02 8.63
CA ILE A 78 -0.28 -4.63 8.93
C ILE A 78 1.03 -4.62 9.72
N PHE A 79 1.17 -5.51 10.71
CA PHE A 79 2.39 -5.64 11.50
C PHE A 79 3.59 -5.86 10.59
N PHE A 80 3.57 -6.90 9.73
CA PHE A 80 4.67 -7.15 8.78
C PHE A 80 4.73 -6.16 7.61
N GLY A 81 3.67 -5.41 7.35
CA GLY A 81 3.70 -4.30 6.40
C GLY A 81 4.42 -3.05 6.93
N VAL A 82 4.69 -3.00 8.24
CA VAL A 82 5.32 -1.86 8.91
C VAL A 82 6.63 -2.27 9.62
N SER A 83 6.69 -3.47 10.19
CA SER A 83 7.73 -3.91 11.12
C SER A 83 7.93 -5.43 11.14
N GLY A 84 9.17 -5.86 11.38
CA GLY A 84 9.51 -7.26 11.62
C GLY A 84 9.36 -7.69 13.08
N GLY A 85 8.93 -6.80 13.98
CA GLY A 85 9.18 -6.89 15.42
C GLY A 85 10.42 -6.08 15.76
N ALA A 86 11.23 -6.51 16.73
CA ALA A 86 12.45 -5.80 17.10
C ALA A 86 13.49 -5.73 15.97
N TYR A 87 13.49 -6.71 15.07
CA TYR A 87 14.50 -6.87 14.03
C TYR A 87 14.61 -5.64 13.11
N GLY A 88 15.84 -5.16 12.90
CA GLY A 88 16.14 -3.98 12.06
C GLY A 88 16.22 -2.65 12.81
N ILE A 89 16.01 -2.65 14.14
CA ILE A 89 16.15 -1.44 14.97
C ILE A 89 17.54 -1.32 15.61
N GLU A 90 18.38 -2.34 15.54
CA GLU A 90 19.66 -2.40 16.27
C GLU A 90 20.57 -1.18 16.05
N PRO A 91 20.74 -0.63 14.83
CA PRO A 91 21.59 0.53 14.61
C PRO A 91 21.13 1.81 15.34
N LEU A 92 19.87 1.87 15.80
CA LEU A 92 19.35 2.99 16.59
C LEU A 92 20.20 3.25 17.83
N PHE A 93 20.67 2.18 18.47
CA PHE A 93 21.37 2.26 19.75
C PHE A 93 22.83 2.69 19.58
N SER A 94 23.51 2.19 18.54
CA SER A 94 24.89 2.56 18.22
C SER A 94 25.02 3.98 17.65
N THR A 95 23.96 4.51 17.04
CA THR A 95 23.95 5.87 16.46
C THR A 95 23.50 6.95 17.44
N SER A 96 22.51 6.64 18.29
CA SER A 96 21.83 7.63 19.13
C SER A 96 22.11 7.45 20.62
N GLY A 97 22.66 6.31 21.01
CA GLY A 97 22.76 5.91 22.40
C GLY A 97 21.45 5.35 22.95
N PRO A 98 21.50 4.62 24.06
CA PRO A 98 20.42 3.73 24.44
C PRO A 98 19.20 4.44 25.05
N GLY A 99 19.41 5.50 25.84
CA GLY A 99 18.32 6.33 26.35
C GLY A 99 17.60 7.10 25.24
N MET A 100 18.33 7.61 24.24
CA MET A 100 17.71 8.28 23.09
C MET A 100 16.96 7.28 22.22
N GLY A 101 17.52 6.09 21.97
CA GLY A 101 16.86 5.03 21.22
C GLY A 101 15.52 4.63 21.83
N ILE A 102 15.48 4.39 23.15
CA ILE A 102 14.22 4.10 23.86
C ILE A 102 13.25 5.28 23.80
N LEU A 103 13.73 6.51 23.95
CA LEU A 103 12.90 7.71 23.83
C LEU A 103 12.27 7.83 22.43
N LEU A 104 13.05 7.59 21.39
CA LEU A 104 12.61 7.61 19.99
C LEU A 104 11.59 6.51 19.69
N ILE A 105 11.78 5.29 20.24
CA ILE A 105 10.79 4.21 20.15
C ILE A 105 9.44 4.63 20.72
N LEU A 106 9.40 5.47 21.75
CA LEU A 106 8.16 5.94 22.39
C LEU A 106 7.57 7.19 21.73
N ILE A 107 8.42 8.11 21.27
CA ILE A 107 7.98 9.40 20.71
C ILE A 107 7.61 9.27 19.22
N ALA A 108 8.37 8.54 18.42
CA ALA A 108 8.12 8.39 16.98
C ALA A 108 6.69 7.90 16.65
N PRO A 109 6.11 6.94 17.40
CA PRO A 109 4.71 6.57 17.24
C PRO A 109 3.74 7.75 17.35
N LEU A 110 3.99 8.67 18.29
CA LEU A 110 3.08 9.78 18.59
C LEU A 110 3.13 10.88 17.52
N ILE A 111 4.33 11.16 16.99
CA ILE A 111 4.55 12.30 16.07
C ILE A 111 4.47 11.90 14.60
N TYR A 112 4.69 10.62 14.28
CA TYR A 112 4.79 10.13 12.90
C TYR A 112 3.82 8.96 12.62
N SER A 113 3.98 7.84 13.33
CA SER A 113 3.27 6.58 13.02
C SER A 113 1.75 6.67 13.19
N VAL A 114 1.28 7.10 14.37
CA VAL A 114 -0.16 7.23 14.68
C VAL A 114 -0.83 8.28 13.80
N PRO A 115 -0.27 9.49 13.60
CA PRO A 115 -0.80 10.45 12.64
C PRO A 115 -1.01 9.85 11.24
N HIS A 116 -0.03 9.11 10.70
CA HIS A 116 -0.16 8.46 9.39
C HIS A 116 -1.20 7.33 9.39
N ALA A 117 -1.20 6.47 10.42
CA ALA A 117 -2.19 5.41 10.57
C ALA A 117 -3.64 5.95 10.65
N LEU A 118 -3.85 7.11 11.29
CA LEU A 118 -5.15 7.78 11.35
C LEU A 118 -5.62 8.27 9.97
N VAL A 119 -4.72 8.81 9.15
CA VAL A 119 -4.98 9.18 7.76
C VAL A 119 -5.40 7.95 6.96
N CYS A 120 -4.64 6.86 7.09
CA CYS A 120 -4.93 5.57 6.45
C CYS A 120 -6.27 4.98 6.89
N ALA A 121 -6.61 5.08 8.18
CA ALA A 121 -7.89 4.59 8.70
C ALA A 121 -9.09 5.34 8.10
N GLU A 122 -9.04 6.66 8.02
CA GLU A 122 -10.14 7.45 7.45
C GLU A 122 -10.25 7.24 5.94
N LEU A 123 -9.16 7.39 5.19
CA LEU A 123 -9.19 7.25 3.73
C LEU A 123 -9.47 5.81 3.30
N GLY A 124 -8.90 4.82 3.98
CA GLY A 124 -9.10 3.41 3.67
C GLY A 124 -10.49 2.88 4.00
N THR A 125 -11.18 3.45 5.00
CA THR A 125 -12.59 3.10 5.24
C THR A 125 -13.57 3.87 4.36
N ALA A 126 -13.23 5.10 3.96
CA ALA A 126 -14.05 5.91 3.06
C ALA A 126 -13.95 5.48 1.59
N ILE A 127 -12.77 5.04 1.15
CA ILE A 127 -12.47 4.66 -0.23
C ILE A 127 -11.73 3.30 -0.25
N PRO A 128 -12.42 2.18 0.08
CA PRO A 128 -11.83 0.84 0.12
C PRO A 128 -11.72 0.25 -1.29
N VAL A 129 -10.75 0.74 -2.08
CA VAL A 129 -10.49 0.27 -3.45
C VAL A 129 -9.10 -0.32 -3.57
N GLU A 130 -8.93 -1.31 -4.44
CA GLU A 130 -7.60 -1.84 -4.79
C GLU A 130 -6.68 -0.71 -5.28
N GLY A 131 -5.41 -0.74 -4.88
CA GLY A 131 -4.45 0.33 -5.15
C GLY A 131 -4.50 1.52 -4.18
N GLY A 132 -5.48 1.54 -3.26
CA GLY A 132 -5.40 2.30 -2.00
C GLY A 132 -5.06 3.78 -2.17
N TYR A 133 -3.92 4.18 -1.58
CA TYR A 133 -3.39 5.55 -1.58
C TYR A 133 -3.26 6.20 -2.96
N TYR A 134 -2.97 5.44 -4.02
CA TYR A 134 -2.99 5.96 -5.40
C TYR A 134 -4.35 6.55 -5.77
N HIS A 135 -5.43 5.85 -5.41
CA HIS A 135 -6.79 6.29 -5.69
C HIS A 135 -7.26 7.40 -4.76
N TRP A 136 -6.79 7.43 -3.51
CA TRP A 136 -7.07 8.54 -2.59
C TRP A 136 -6.52 9.86 -3.13
N VAL A 137 -5.24 9.85 -3.53
CA VAL A 137 -4.56 11.01 -4.14
C VAL A 137 -5.24 11.38 -5.47
N LYS A 138 -5.63 10.40 -6.28
CA LYS A 138 -6.36 10.66 -7.54
C LYS A 138 -7.69 11.36 -7.34
N ARG A 139 -8.47 10.96 -6.33
CA ARG A 139 -9.77 11.56 -6.04
C ARG A 139 -9.62 12.94 -5.41
N GLY A 140 -8.68 13.11 -4.49
CA GLY A 140 -8.42 14.39 -3.83
C GLY A 140 -7.74 15.41 -4.75
N LEU A 141 -6.57 15.06 -5.28
CA LEU A 141 -5.63 15.98 -5.93
C LEU A 141 -5.60 15.85 -7.47
N GLY A 142 -6.23 14.82 -8.04
CA GLY A 142 -6.32 14.61 -9.48
C GLY A 142 -5.22 13.72 -10.07
N ARG A 143 -5.25 13.55 -11.40
CA ARG A 143 -4.42 12.56 -12.12
C ARG A 143 -2.92 12.82 -12.05
N PHE A 144 -2.51 14.09 -12.01
CA PHE A 144 -1.09 14.46 -11.95
C PHE A 144 -0.45 13.96 -10.65
N TRP A 145 -1.01 14.36 -9.51
CA TRP A 145 -0.50 13.95 -8.20
C TRP A 145 -0.66 12.46 -7.94
N ALA A 146 -1.71 11.83 -8.48
CA ALA A 146 -1.84 10.37 -8.43
C ALA A 146 -0.70 9.66 -9.17
N PHE A 147 -0.33 10.15 -10.36
CA PHE A 147 0.81 9.61 -11.07
C PHE A 147 2.11 9.78 -10.29
N GLN A 148 2.32 10.94 -9.65
CA GLN A 148 3.49 11.15 -8.78
C GLN A 148 3.49 10.16 -7.61
N GLN A 149 2.37 10.01 -6.89
CA GLN A 149 2.22 9.01 -5.83
C GLN A 149 2.57 7.60 -6.30
N GLY A 150 1.98 7.18 -7.42
CA GLY A 150 2.16 5.82 -7.94
C GLY A 150 3.60 5.54 -8.40
N VAL A 151 4.24 6.48 -9.11
CA VAL A 151 5.61 6.29 -9.61
C VAL A 151 6.63 6.38 -8.48
N LEU A 152 6.50 7.37 -7.59
CA LEU A 152 7.44 7.53 -6.48
C LEU A 152 7.36 6.35 -5.52
N GLN A 153 6.15 5.88 -5.16
CA GLN A 153 6.03 4.71 -4.29
C GLN A 153 6.45 3.41 -4.99
N TRP A 154 6.30 3.32 -6.32
CA TRP A 154 6.84 2.17 -7.06
C TRP A 154 8.37 2.17 -7.06
N VAL A 155 9.02 3.33 -7.24
CA VAL A 155 10.47 3.43 -7.11
C VAL A 155 10.93 3.16 -5.68
N CYS A 156 10.19 3.66 -4.69
CA CYS A 156 10.41 3.36 -3.27
C CYS A 156 10.43 1.85 -3.01
N SER A 157 9.46 1.13 -3.60
CA SER A 157 9.40 -0.33 -3.47
C SER A 157 10.66 -1.05 -3.95
N PHE A 158 11.43 -0.48 -4.89
CA PHE A 158 12.67 -1.10 -5.36
C PHE A 158 13.73 -1.18 -4.28
N VAL A 159 13.79 -0.13 -3.47
CA VAL A 159 14.73 0.03 -2.37
C VAL A 159 14.24 -0.76 -1.17
N ASP A 160 12.97 -0.58 -0.79
CA ASP A 160 12.36 -1.22 0.37
C ASP A 160 12.40 -2.75 0.29
N MET A 161 12.04 -3.31 -0.88
CA MET A 161 12.04 -4.77 -1.07
C MET A 161 13.44 -5.38 -1.04
N ALA A 162 14.49 -4.60 -1.31
CA ALA A 162 15.87 -5.06 -1.22
C ALA A 162 16.39 -5.08 0.23
N LEU A 163 15.78 -4.30 1.14
CA LEU A 163 16.14 -4.29 2.57
C LEU A 163 15.94 -5.66 3.21
N TYR A 164 14.83 -6.35 2.91
CA TYR A 164 14.49 -7.58 3.61
C TYR A 164 15.44 -8.75 3.33
N PRO A 165 15.85 -9.04 2.08
CA PRO A 165 16.90 -10.03 1.81
C PRO A 165 18.24 -9.66 2.44
N VAL A 166 18.62 -8.37 2.46
CA VAL A 166 19.85 -7.90 3.12
C VAL A 166 19.76 -8.09 4.64
N MET A 167 18.59 -7.82 5.22
CA MET A 167 18.33 -8.07 6.64
C MET A 167 18.38 -9.58 6.94
N PHE A 168 17.84 -10.42 6.06
CA PHE A 168 17.92 -11.89 6.17
C PHE A 168 19.36 -12.36 6.23
N THR A 169 20.23 -11.89 5.32
CA THR A 169 21.64 -12.30 5.32
C THR A 169 22.42 -11.73 6.51
N SER A 170 22.03 -10.56 7.02
CA SER A 170 22.63 -9.96 8.23
C SER A 170 22.42 -10.86 9.46
N TYR A 171 21.20 -11.36 9.70
CA TYR A 171 20.97 -12.35 10.76
C TYR A 171 21.65 -13.69 10.49
N LEU A 172 21.64 -14.16 9.23
CA LEU A 172 22.30 -15.42 8.88
C LEU A 172 23.82 -15.37 9.11
N SER A 173 24.44 -14.20 8.96
CA SER A 173 25.87 -14.00 9.13
C SER A 173 26.37 -14.27 10.55
N SER A 174 25.52 -14.09 11.57
CA SER A 174 25.81 -14.43 12.97
C SER A 174 26.06 -15.93 13.17
N LEU A 175 25.49 -16.78 12.32
CA LEU A 175 25.73 -18.23 12.34
C LEU A 175 26.76 -18.69 11.30
N ILE A 176 26.80 -18.01 10.16
CA ILE A 176 27.65 -18.35 9.02
C ILE A 176 28.37 -17.08 8.55
N SER A 177 29.54 -16.81 9.12
CA SER A 177 30.31 -15.59 8.84
C SER A 177 30.62 -15.38 7.34
N ALA A 178 30.76 -16.45 6.56
CA ALA A 178 30.96 -16.39 5.11
C ALA A 178 29.80 -15.72 4.33
N VAL A 179 28.62 -15.58 4.95
CA VAL A 179 27.45 -14.89 4.37
C VAL A 179 27.53 -13.38 4.58
N ALA A 180 28.41 -12.88 5.45
CA ALA A 180 28.55 -11.43 5.65
C ALA A 180 28.96 -10.73 4.33
N PRO A 181 28.45 -9.51 4.08
CA PRO A 181 28.74 -8.78 2.84
C PRO A 181 30.25 -8.64 2.61
N GLY A 182 30.71 -9.00 1.42
CA GLY A 182 32.11 -8.88 1.00
C GLY A 182 33.07 -9.98 1.49
N GLU A 183 32.65 -10.87 2.40
CA GLU A 183 33.55 -11.90 2.96
C GLU A 183 33.85 -13.04 1.97
N HIS A 184 32.86 -13.49 1.21
CA HIS A 184 33.02 -14.58 0.24
C HIS A 184 32.66 -14.15 -1.18
N VAL A 185 33.58 -13.42 -1.82
CA VAL A 185 33.44 -12.98 -3.22
C VAL A 185 33.62 -14.18 -4.15
N LEU A 186 32.59 -14.48 -4.95
CA LEU A 186 32.59 -15.57 -5.91
C LEU A 186 33.26 -15.16 -7.22
N PHE A 187 32.87 -14.00 -7.77
CA PHE A 187 33.45 -13.42 -8.98
C PHE A 187 33.09 -11.93 -9.09
N GLU A 188 33.83 -11.20 -9.93
CA GLU A 188 33.62 -9.77 -10.17
C GLU A 188 33.25 -9.51 -11.63
N ILE A 189 32.20 -8.73 -11.88
CA ILE A 189 31.78 -8.33 -13.23
C ILE A 189 31.62 -6.82 -13.26
N ALA A 190 32.38 -6.15 -14.13
CA ALA A 190 32.28 -4.71 -14.37
C ALA A 190 32.35 -3.84 -13.08
N GLY A 191 33.17 -4.24 -12.11
CA GLY A 191 33.33 -3.57 -10.82
C GLY A 191 32.29 -3.94 -9.76
N LEU A 192 31.32 -4.81 -10.07
CA LEU A 192 30.39 -5.37 -9.10
C LEU A 192 30.92 -6.70 -8.58
N LYS A 193 31.18 -6.76 -7.27
CA LYS A 193 31.59 -7.98 -6.57
C LYS A 193 30.34 -8.82 -6.29
N ILE A 194 30.23 -9.96 -6.97
CA ILE A 194 29.19 -10.94 -6.69
C ILE A 194 29.70 -11.84 -5.57
N ASP A 195 29.17 -11.65 -4.37
CA ASP A 195 29.50 -12.45 -3.19
C ASP A 195 28.38 -13.43 -2.82
N LEU A 196 28.67 -14.29 -1.85
CA LEU A 196 27.70 -15.25 -1.32
C LEU A 196 26.47 -14.54 -0.73
N ASN A 197 26.64 -13.37 -0.12
CA ASN A 197 25.55 -12.55 0.43
C ASN A 197 24.52 -12.24 -0.66
N TRP A 198 24.97 -11.63 -1.76
CA TRP A 198 24.11 -11.24 -2.86
C TRP A 198 23.39 -12.45 -3.49
N VAL A 199 24.09 -13.57 -3.66
CA VAL A 199 23.49 -14.81 -4.20
C VAL A 199 22.36 -15.32 -3.29
N ILE A 200 22.55 -15.28 -1.98
CA ILE A 200 21.50 -15.67 -1.02
C ILE A 200 20.33 -14.68 -1.08
N CYS A 201 20.60 -13.37 -1.16
CA CYS A 201 19.56 -12.35 -1.32
C CYS A 201 18.69 -12.62 -2.56
N VAL A 202 19.31 -12.91 -3.71
CA VAL A 202 18.58 -13.29 -4.94
C VAL A 202 17.78 -14.58 -4.75
N GLY A 203 18.36 -15.58 -4.08
CA GLY A 203 17.65 -16.83 -3.75
C GLY A 203 16.39 -16.58 -2.92
N VAL A 204 16.48 -15.74 -1.89
CA VAL A 204 15.34 -15.32 -1.06
C VAL A 204 14.29 -14.63 -1.92
N ILE A 205 14.67 -13.62 -2.72
CA ILE A 205 13.74 -12.92 -3.63
C ILE A 205 13.02 -13.91 -4.54
N VAL A 206 13.73 -14.82 -5.19
CA VAL A 206 13.13 -15.79 -6.12
C VAL A 206 12.17 -16.72 -5.40
N ILE A 207 12.59 -17.32 -4.28
CA ILE A 207 11.76 -18.27 -3.52
C ILE A 207 10.48 -17.60 -3.03
N PHE A 208 10.59 -16.42 -2.41
CA PHE A 208 9.43 -15.75 -1.83
C PHE A 208 8.55 -15.06 -2.86
N THR A 209 9.10 -14.59 -3.97
CA THR A 209 8.29 -14.17 -5.12
C THR A 209 7.47 -15.35 -5.65
N LEU A 210 8.06 -16.55 -5.79
CA LEU A 210 7.33 -17.74 -6.23
C LEU A 210 6.25 -18.16 -5.23
N LEU A 211 6.52 -18.07 -3.92
CA LEU A 211 5.52 -18.35 -2.88
C LEU A 211 4.38 -17.32 -2.90
N ASN A 212 4.67 -16.05 -3.10
CA ASN A 212 3.66 -15.00 -3.21
C ASN A 212 2.75 -15.20 -4.43
N LEU A 213 3.27 -15.78 -5.52
CA LEU A 213 2.47 -16.16 -6.69
C LEU A 213 1.45 -17.28 -6.40
N MET A 214 1.58 -18.02 -5.29
CA MET A 214 0.63 -19.08 -4.90
C MET A 214 -0.65 -18.52 -4.25
N GLY A 215 -0.70 -17.23 -3.89
CA GLY A 215 -1.92 -16.52 -3.50
C GLY A 215 -1.86 -15.82 -2.13
N ALA A 216 -2.51 -14.66 -2.04
CA ALA A 216 -2.50 -13.79 -0.85
C ALA A 216 -3.13 -14.41 0.41
N GLY A 217 -4.08 -15.35 0.26
CA GLY A 217 -4.68 -16.05 1.40
C GLY A 217 -3.69 -16.92 2.18
N TRP A 218 -2.71 -17.50 1.49
CA TRP A 218 -1.60 -18.23 2.14
C TRP A 218 -0.68 -17.29 2.90
N VAL A 219 -0.44 -16.08 2.36
CA VAL A 219 0.41 -15.08 2.99
C VAL A 219 -0.20 -14.66 4.33
N GLY A 220 -1.49 -14.33 4.39
CA GLY A 220 -2.15 -13.90 5.63
C GLY A 220 -2.19 -14.98 6.73
N ASP A 221 -2.49 -16.24 6.39
CA ASP A 221 -2.47 -17.33 7.38
C ASP A 221 -1.03 -17.63 7.85
N SER A 222 -0.04 -17.55 6.94
CA SER A 222 1.37 -17.75 7.28
C SER A 222 1.94 -16.62 8.14
N SER A 223 1.46 -15.38 7.98
CA SER A 223 1.89 -14.24 8.78
C SER A 223 1.66 -14.46 10.27
N VAL A 224 0.57 -15.13 10.69
CA VAL A 224 0.37 -15.42 12.12
C VAL A 224 1.44 -16.36 12.67
N VAL A 225 1.79 -17.40 11.89
CA VAL A 225 2.86 -18.34 12.27
C VAL A 225 4.21 -17.63 12.31
N PHE A 226 4.50 -16.77 11.33
CA PHE A 226 5.72 -15.98 11.31
C PHE A 226 5.79 -15.04 12.51
N ALA A 227 4.69 -14.36 12.88
CA ALA A 227 4.66 -13.51 14.07
C ALA A 227 5.02 -14.30 15.34
N ILE A 228 4.50 -15.52 15.50
CA ILE A 228 4.86 -16.38 16.64
C ILE A 228 6.34 -16.72 16.63
N ILE A 229 6.89 -17.14 15.49
CA ILE A 229 8.30 -17.52 15.34
C ILE A 229 9.24 -16.33 15.60
N CYS A 230 8.86 -15.13 15.19
CA CYS A 230 9.68 -13.92 15.31
C CYS A 230 9.58 -13.31 16.72
N LEU A 231 8.38 -13.24 17.29
CA LEU A 231 8.16 -12.57 18.57
C LEU A 231 8.56 -13.44 19.77
N THR A 232 8.42 -14.77 19.68
CA THR A 232 8.69 -15.65 20.84
C THR A 232 10.15 -15.59 21.32
N PRO A 233 11.17 -15.72 20.46
CA PRO A 233 12.57 -15.58 20.88
C PRO A 233 12.87 -14.20 21.47
N MET A 234 12.24 -13.15 20.93
CA MET A 234 12.38 -11.78 21.41
C MET A 234 11.76 -11.56 22.79
N LEU A 235 10.63 -12.19 23.08
CA LEU A 235 10.04 -12.18 24.42
C LEU A 235 10.91 -12.92 25.44
N ILE A 236 11.55 -14.02 25.03
CA ILE A 236 12.50 -14.75 25.88
C ILE A 236 13.76 -13.90 26.15
N LEU A 237 14.31 -13.27 25.11
CA LEU A 237 15.43 -12.32 25.24
C LEU A 237 15.06 -11.18 26.18
N THR A 238 13.86 -10.61 26.03
CA THR A 238 13.33 -9.57 26.93
C THR A 238 13.33 -10.05 28.38
N ALA A 239 12.81 -11.25 28.65
CA ALA A 239 12.67 -11.76 30.01
C ALA A 239 14.05 -12.00 30.66
N ILE A 240 14.99 -12.60 29.93
CA ILE A 240 16.34 -12.88 30.43
C ILE A 240 17.13 -11.58 30.62
N GLY A 241 17.15 -10.71 29.60
CA GLY A 241 17.83 -9.42 29.67
C GLY A 241 17.23 -8.51 30.74
N GLY A 242 15.90 -8.48 30.86
CA GLY A 242 15.20 -7.75 31.91
C GLY A 242 15.54 -8.25 33.32
N TYR A 243 15.71 -9.56 33.50
CA TYR A 243 16.21 -10.12 34.76
C TYR A 243 17.61 -9.59 35.08
N HIS A 244 18.55 -9.62 34.12
CA HIS A 244 19.91 -9.09 34.30
C HIS A 244 19.92 -7.59 34.61
N LEU A 245 19.11 -6.77 33.92
CA LEU A 245 19.00 -5.35 34.23
C LEU A 245 18.58 -5.10 35.69
N LEU A 246 17.63 -5.88 36.19
CA LEU A 246 17.11 -5.75 37.55
C LEU A 246 18.09 -6.27 38.61
N THR A 247 18.77 -7.39 38.37
CA THR A 247 19.71 -7.98 39.34
C THR A 247 21.04 -7.23 39.38
N ASP A 248 21.52 -6.76 38.22
CA ASP A 248 22.85 -6.17 38.08
C ASP A 248 22.79 -4.64 38.26
N GLY A 249 21.59 -4.07 38.40
CA GLY A 249 21.37 -2.65 38.65
C GLY A 249 21.74 -1.75 37.47
N ILE A 250 21.75 -2.30 36.26
CA ILE A 250 22.11 -1.58 35.03
C ILE A 250 20.95 -0.64 34.67
N ASN A 251 21.25 0.65 34.51
CA ASN A 251 20.27 1.60 33.98
C ASN A 251 20.42 1.71 32.45
N PRO A 252 19.53 1.05 31.66
CA PRO A 252 19.67 0.96 30.22
C PRO A 252 19.39 2.31 29.51
N VAL A 253 18.82 3.30 30.20
CA VAL A 253 18.44 4.60 29.61
C VAL A 253 19.30 5.76 30.12
N SER A 254 20.45 5.45 30.73
CA SER A 254 21.32 6.45 31.36
C SER A 254 22.04 7.38 30.37
N GLN A 255 22.26 6.93 29.13
CA GLN A 255 23.01 7.68 28.11
C GLN A 255 22.10 8.10 26.95
N LEU A 256 22.06 9.39 26.65
CA LEU A 256 21.25 9.99 25.56
C LEU A 256 22.05 10.22 24.27
N THR A 257 23.29 9.77 24.22
CA THR A 257 24.20 9.94 23.08
C THR A 257 25.03 8.66 22.92
N ALA A 258 25.45 8.38 21.69
CA ALA A 258 26.27 7.19 21.41
C ALA A 258 27.77 7.45 21.67
N GLU A 259 28.23 8.65 21.38
CA GLU A 259 29.65 9.03 21.45
C GLU A 259 29.87 10.21 22.40
N GLU A 260 31.10 10.31 22.94
CA GLU A 260 31.53 11.47 23.71
C GLU A 260 31.65 12.70 22.78
N GLY A 261 30.91 13.76 23.10
CA GLY A 261 30.89 15.00 22.32
C GLY A 261 29.77 15.08 21.28
N GLN A 262 29.01 14.01 21.04
CA GLN A 262 27.76 14.08 20.29
C GLN A 262 26.74 14.90 21.07
N SER A 263 26.04 15.82 20.40
CA SER A 263 24.93 16.54 21.05
C SER A 263 23.68 15.65 21.11
N THR A 264 22.86 15.81 22.15
CA THR A 264 21.57 15.09 22.23
C THR A 264 20.64 15.43 21.07
N TRP A 265 20.81 16.59 20.45
CA TRP A 265 20.07 16.99 19.27
C TRP A 265 20.46 16.18 18.03
N ASN A 266 21.76 16.01 17.80
CA ASN A 266 22.26 15.17 16.71
C ASN A 266 21.90 13.70 16.95
N ALA A 267 22.03 13.19 18.19
CA ALA A 267 21.60 11.85 18.54
C ALA A 267 20.09 11.63 18.28
N PHE A 268 19.26 12.63 18.55
CA PHE A 268 17.84 12.59 18.20
C PHE A 268 17.64 12.52 16.68
N GLY A 269 18.34 13.35 15.91
CA GLY A 269 18.26 13.40 14.45
C GLY A 269 18.65 12.07 13.77
N SER A 270 19.83 11.55 14.10
CA SER A 270 20.36 10.29 13.54
C SER A 270 19.44 9.11 13.84
N GLY A 271 18.93 9.01 15.07
CA GLY A 271 18.02 7.94 15.45
C GLY A 271 16.63 8.07 14.87
N LEU A 272 16.12 9.32 14.72
CA LEU A 272 14.78 9.57 14.20
C LEU A 272 14.61 8.95 12.82
N PHE A 273 15.63 9.04 11.99
CA PHE A 273 15.64 8.48 10.65
C PHE A 273 15.42 6.95 10.66
N ILE A 274 16.14 6.24 11.53
CA ILE A 274 16.04 4.78 11.68
C ILE A 274 14.65 4.39 12.19
N VAL A 275 14.13 5.07 13.21
CA VAL A 275 12.80 4.75 13.74
C VAL A 275 11.68 5.14 12.77
N MET A 276 11.87 6.15 11.92
CA MET A 276 10.87 6.51 10.91
C MET A 276 10.63 5.36 9.94
N TRP A 277 11.68 4.71 9.44
CA TRP A 277 11.52 3.50 8.62
C TRP A 277 10.81 2.37 9.37
N ASN A 278 11.26 2.08 10.61
CA ASN A 278 10.66 1.05 11.47
C ASN A 278 9.17 1.29 11.82
N TYR A 279 8.68 2.53 11.65
CA TYR A 279 7.30 2.93 11.91
C TYR A 279 6.55 3.40 10.66
N SER A 280 7.05 3.07 9.46
CA SER A 280 6.48 3.45 8.16
C SER A 280 5.70 2.30 7.49
N GLY A 281 4.87 2.60 6.48
CA GLY A 281 4.19 1.57 5.66
C GLY A 281 2.72 1.29 6.02
N TRP A 282 2.07 2.15 6.81
CA TRP A 282 0.66 2.00 7.22
C TRP A 282 -0.35 2.01 6.07
N ASP A 283 -0.01 2.68 4.99
CA ASP A 283 -0.77 2.83 3.75
C ASP A 283 -0.73 1.56 2.90
N SER A 284 0.29 0.70 3.05
CA SER A 284 0.46 -0.53 2.27
C SER A 284 -0.79 -1.42 2.30
N VAL A 285 -1.42 -1.54 3.48
CA VAL A 285 -2.62 -2.36 3.69
C VAL A 285 -3.81 -1.89 2.86
N SER A 286 -3.86 -0.60 2.50
CA SER A 286 -4.95 -0.05 1.69
C SER A 286 -4.99 -0.63 0.28
N THR A 287 -3.84 -1.08 -0.24
CA THR A 287 -3.75 -1.67 -1.58
C THR A 287 -4.49 -3.00 -1.68
N VAL A 288 -4.69 -3.68 -0.56
CA VAL A 288 -5.42 -4.96 -0.43
C VAL A 288 -6.80 -4.81 0.19
N ALA A 289 -7.35 -3.59 0.23
CA ALA A 289 -8.67 -3.31 0.81
C ALA A 289 -9.82 -4.16 0.22
N GLY A 290 -9.71 -4.56 -1.04
CA GLY A 290 -10.69 -5.43 -1.72
C GLY A 290 -10.75 -6.87 -1.19
N GLU A 291 -9.69 -7.33 -0.51
CA GLU A 291 -9.58 -8.69 0.04
C GLU A 291 -9.96 -8.74 1.53
N MET A 292 -10.22 -7.59 2.16
CA MET A 292 -10.54 -7.51 3.57
C MET A 292 -11.98 -7.92 3.87
N GLU A 293 -12.16 -8.68 4.93
CA GLU A 293 -13.46 -8.86 5.53
C GLU A 293 -13.88 -7.59 6.28
N ASN A 294 -15.01 -6.98 5.88
CA ASN A 294 -15.58 -5.81 6.54
C ASN A 294 -14.58 -4.65 6.83
N PRO A 295 -13.97 -4.07 5.78
CA PRO A 295 -12.91 -3.05 5.94
C PRO A 295 -13.36 -1.86 6.79
N LYS A 296 -14.64 -1.46 6.71
CA LYS A 296 -15.23 -0.36 7.48
C LYS A 296 -15.04 -0.50 9.00
N LYS A 297 -15.06 -1.73 9.53
CA LYS A 297 -14.93 -2.00 10.98
C LYS A 297 -13.59 -2.61 11.36
N HIS A 298 -13.02 -3.45 10.50
CA HIS A 298 -11.80 -4.18 10.83
C HIS A 298 -10.54 -3.34 10.62
N LEU A 299 -10.49 -2.48 9.60
CA LEU A 299 -9.28 -1.69 9.32
C LEU A 299 -8.87 -0.78 10.48
N PRO A 300 -9.75 0.05 11.08
CA PRO A 300 -9.34 0.91 12.20
C PRO A 300 -8.90 0.12 13.44
N LYS A 301 -9.56 -1.01 13.71
CA LYS A 301 -9.19 -1.90 14.83
C LYS A 301 -7.84 -2.57 14.57
N ALA A 302 -7.59 -2.99 13.34
CA ALA A 302 -6.36 -3.67 12.98
C ALA A 302 -5.16 -2.72 13.05
N LEU A 303 -5.31 -1.48 12.56
CA LEU A 303 -4.31 -0.42 12.70
C LEU A 303 -3.99 -0.13 14.17
N PHE A 304 -5.01 -0.02 15.03
CA PHE A 304 -4.82 0.21 16.47
C PHE A 304 -4.00 -0.91 17.14
N TRP A 305 -4.38 -2.18 16.93
CA TRP A 305 -3.66 -3.31 17.50
C TRP A 305 -2.26 -3.47 16.92
N ALA A 306 -2.07 -3.18 15.64
CA ALA A 306 -0.76 -3.21 15.01
C ALA A 306 0.17 -2.14 15.61
N VAL A 307 -0.27 -0.89 15.80
CA VAL A 307 0.54 0.15 16.47
C VAL A 307 1.00 -0.34 17.84
N LEU A 308 0.10 -0.86 18.67
CA LEU A 308 0.45 -1.35 20.00
C LEU A 308 1.46 -2.50 19.93
N LEU A 309 1.24 -3.46 19.03
CA LEU A 309 2.12 -4.61 18.86
C LEU A 309 3.52 -4.19 18.41
N ILE A 310 3.63 -3.21 17.51
CA ILE A 310 4.90 -2.71 16.99
C ILE A 310 5.67 -1.96 18.09
N VAL A 311 5.01 -1.05 18.82
CA VAL A 311 5.66 -0.30 19.92
C VAL A 311 6.19 -1.25 20.98
N VAL A 312 5.38 -2.22 21.41
CA VAL A 312 5.80 -3.22 22.40
C VAL A 312 6.89 -4.13 21.82
N GLY A 313 6.75 -4.51 20.55
CA GLY A 313 7.68 -5.38 19.82
C GLY A 313 9.06 -4.78 19.64
N TYR A 314 9.19 -3.45 19.54
CA TYR A 314 10.49 -2.76 19.56
C TYR A 314 10.98 -2.50 20.98
N LEU A 315 10.12 -1.98 21.85
CA LEU A 315 10.52 -1.51 23.18
C LEU A 315 11.07 -2.62 24.07
N LEU A 316 10.33 -3.72 24.18
CA LEU A 316 10.66 -4.78 25.14
C LEU A 316 11.98 -5.49 24.80
N PRO A 317 12.20 -5.98 23.57
CA PRO A 317 13.44 -6.68 23.24
C PRO A 317 14.63 -5.75 23.23
N SER A 318 14.45 -4.49 22.83
CA SER A 318 15.50 -3.46 22.93
C SER A 318 15.94 -3.24 24.38
N LEU A 319 15.00 -3.08 25.31
CA LEU A 319 15.33 -2.95 26.73
C LEU A 319 16.07 -4.19 27.24
N GLY A 320 15.58 -5.40 26.92
CA GLY A 320 16.26 -6.63 27.33
C GLY A 320 17.68 -6.75 26.76
N ALA A 321 17.86 -6.41 25.49
CA ALA A 321 19.16 -6.47 24.81
C ALA A 321 20.20 -5.55 25.44
N LEU A 322 19.79 -4.39 25.97
CA LEU A 322 20.69 -3.43 26.62
C LEU A 322 21.35 -3.96 27.90
N ALA A 323 20.93 -5.12 28.42
CA ALA A 323 21.58 -5.81 29.53
C ALA A 323 23.05 -6.18 29.25
N VAL A 324 23.46 -6.31 27.98
CA VAL A 324 24.87 -6.61 27.62
C VAL A 324 25.83 -5.43 27.84
N GLY A 325 25.31 -4.22 28.07
CA GLY A 325 26.12 -3.03 28.32
C GLY A 325 26.63 -2.33 27.05
N ALA A 326 27.54 -1.37 27.25
CA ALA A 326 28.02 -0.46 26.20
C ALA A 326 29.19 -0.98 25.39
N ASP A 327 30.11 -1.68 26.05
CA ASP A 327 31.42 -2.05 25.51
C ASP A 327 31.50 -3.55 25.21
N GLY A 328 32.52 -3.95 24.45
CA GLY A 328 32.70 -5.33 23.97
C GLY A 328 32.06 -5.57 22.61
N ASP A 329 32.31 -6.74 22.03
CA ASP A 329 31.94 -7.05 20.65
C ASP A 329 30.43 -6.97 20.37
N ASN A 330 29.58 -7.20 21.40
CA ASN A 330 28.13 -7.08 21.31
C ASN A 330 27.55 -5.94 22.19
N GLY A 331 28.39 -5.02 22.67
CA GLY A 331 27.92 -3.84 23.39
C GLY A 331 27.12 -2.91 22.48
N TRP A 332 26.20 -2.10 23.00
CA TRP A 332 25.30 -1.30 22.15
C TRP A 332 26.01 -0.32 21.20
N LYS A 333 27.28 0.02 21.44
CA LYS A 333 28.09 0.83 20.52
C LYS A 333 28.48 0.09 19.23
N SER A 334 28.54 -1.24 19.24
CA SER A 334 28.88 -2.06 18.07
C SER A 334 27.66 -2.60 17.32
N TRP A 335 26.45 -2.28 17.80
CA TRP A 335 25.22 -2.81 17.23
C TRP A 335 25.05 -2.37 15.77
N LYS A 336 24.79 -3.37 14.94
CA LYS A 336 24.53 -3.29 13.51
C LYS A 336 23.38 -4.23 13.17
N ASP A 337 22.98 -4.25 11.90
CA ASP A 337 21.95 -5.18 11.43
C ASP A 337 22.32 -6.63 11.81
N GLY A 338 21.38 -7.33 12.45
CA GLY A 338 21.62 -8.70 12.92
C GLY A 338 22.13 -8.84 14.36
N ALA A 339 22.49 -7.73 15.03
CA ALA A 339 23.17 -7.78 16.33
C ALA A 339 22.38 -8.51 17.43
N PHE A 340 21.03 -8.53 17.36
CA PHE A 340 20.24 -9.29 18.35
C PHE A 340 20.59 -10.78 18.41
N SER A 341 21.08 -11.38 17.33
CA SER A 341 21.53 -12.77 17.36
C SER A 341 22.75 -12.96 18.24
N ASP A 342 23.77 -12.12 18.10
CA ASP A 342 25.00 -12.23 18.90
C ASP A 342 24.74 -11.84 20.37
N ILE A 343 23.91 -10.82 20.59
CA ILE A 343 23.43 -10.40 21.92
C ILE A 343 22.71 -11.55 22.63
N ALA A 344 21.80 -12.24 21.93
CA ALA A 344 21.11 -13.41 22.43
C ALA A 344 22.08 -14.52 22.86
N GLY A 345 23.13 -14.74 22.07
CA GLY A 345 24.21 -15.69 22.37
C GLY A 345 24.97 -15.33 23.63
N GLN A 346 25.29 -14.04 23.81
CA GLN A 346 25.96 -13.56 25.02
C GLN A 346 25.07 -13.65 26.27
N LEU A 347 23.77 -13.34 26.14
CA LEU A 347 22.85 -13.33 27.28
C LEU A 347 22.51 -14.72 27.81
N ALA A 348 22.26 -15.68 26.92
CA ALA A 348 21.72 -16.99 27.33
C ALA A 348 22.39 -18.20 26.67
N GLY A 349 23.38 -17.98 25.80
CA GLY A 349 24.10 -19.02 25.08
C GLY A 349 23.55 -19.34 23.68
N PRO A 350 24.16 -20.31 22.98
CA PRO A 350 23.92 -20.55 21.56
C PRO A 350 22.46 -20.87 21.19
N TRP A 351 21.70 -21.51 22.09
CA TRP A 351 20.30 -21.84 21.81
C TRP A 351 19.46 -20.59 21.55
N LEU A 352 19.65 -19.52 22.33
CA LEU A 352 18.90 -18.28 22.15
C LEU A 352 19.37 -17.57 20.89
N GLN A 353 20.68 -17.52 20.63
CA GLN A 353 21.25 -17.03 19.37
C GLN A 353 20.61 -17.71 18.16
N TYR A 354 20.56 -19.05 18.12
CA TYR A 354 19.93 -19.79 17.02
C TYR A 354 18.45 -19.42 16.85
N THR A 355 17.69 -19.37 17.94
CA THR A 355 16.25 -19.05 17.85
C THR A 355 15.99 -17.60 17.43
N VAL A 356 16.80 -16.64 17.90
CA VAL A 356 16.70 -15.23 17.52
C VAL A 356 17.11 -15.04 16.06
N THR A 357 18.18 -15.69 15.60
CA THR A 357 18.55 -15.71 14.18
C THR A 357 17.42 -16.24 13.33
N ILE A 358 16.86 -17.42 13.66
CA ILE A 358 15.72 -17.99 12.93
C ILE A 358 14.54 -17.02 12.90
N GLY A 359 14.21 -16.40 14.03
CA GLY A 359 13.17 -15.38 14.07
C GLY A 359 13.45 -14.20 13.14
N GLY A 360 14.69 -13.71 13.08
CA GLY A 360 15.09 -12.63 12.16
C GLY A 360 14.95 -13.02 10.69
N LEU A 361 15.33 -14.26 10.33
CA LEU A 361 15.13 -14.80 8.99
C LEU A 361 13.64 -14.82 8.60
N PHE A 362 12.78 -15.31 9.49
CA PHE A 362 11.34 -15.34 9.25
C PHE A 362 10.72 -13.95 9.23
N ALA A 363 11.22 -13.00 10.03
CA ALA A 363 10.76 -11.61 10.03
C ALA A 363 11.02 -10.95 8.67
N SER A 364 12.25 -11.08 8.14
CA SER A 364 12.61 -10.60 6.79
C SER A 364 11.67 -11.15 5.73
N VAL A 365 11.43 -12.44 5.76
CA VAL A 365 10.58 -13.14 4.80
C VAL A 365 9.13 -12.72 4.89
N ALA A 366 8.62 -12.55 6.10
CA ALA A 366 7.27 -12.13 6.37
C ALA A 366 7.01 -10.71 5.87
N MET A 367 7.94 -9.78 6.14
CA MET A 367 7.86 -8.40 5.63
C MET A 367 7.93 -8.36 4.10
N PHE A 368 8.89 -9.06 3.50
CA PHE A 368 8.99 -9.16 2.04
C PHE A 368 7.69 -9.65 1.41
N SER A 369 7.07 -10.68 1.99
CA SER A 369 5.81 -11.23 1.47
C SER A 369 4.62 -10.30 1.65
N ALA A 370 4.48 -9.66 2.81
CA ALA A 370 3.39 -8.71 3.08
C ALA A 370 3.42 -7.52 2.11
N LEU A 371 4.61 -6.95 1.88
CA LEU A 371 4.78 -5.76 1.06
C LEU A 371 4.88 -6.05 -0.44
N LEU A 372 5.40 -7.21 -0.85
CA LEU A 372 5.39 -7.61 -2.27
C LEU A 372 3.95 -7.70 -2.80
N ALA A 373 3.02 -8.21 -1.98
CA ALA A 373 1.61 -8.21 -2.31
C ALA A 373 1.13 -6.77 -2.58
N SER A 374 1.43 -5.82 -1.69
CA SER A 374 1.03 -4.43 -1.83
C SER A 374 1.63 -3.74 -3.05
N TYR A 375 2.96 -3.80 -3.21
CA TYR A 375 3.68 -3.09 -4.28
C TYR A 375 3.39 -3.63 -5.68
N SER A 376 3.07 -4.93 -5.83
CA SER A 376 2.70 -5.50 -7.13
C SER A 376 1.46 -4.86 -7.78
N ARG A 377 0.62 -4.18 -6.98
CA ARG A 377 -0.62 -3.54 -7.44
C ARG A 377 -0.40 -2.13 -8.01
N LEU A 378 0.69 -1.44 -7.67
CA LEU A 378 0.96 -0.08 -8.18
C LEU A 378 1.20 -0.05 -9.69
N PRO A 379 2.08 -0.88 -10.28
CA PRO A 379 2.28 -0.87 -11.73
C PRO A 379 1.02 -1.28 -12.47
N SER A 380 0.23 -2.17 -11.88
CA SER A 380 -1.09 -2.55 -12.42
C SER A 380 -2.05 -1.35 -12.42
N ALA A 381 -2.13 -0.58 -11.34
CA ALA A 381 -2.95 0.64 -11.28
C ALA A 381 -2.52 1.70 -12.31
N LEU A 382 -1.21 1.94 -12.45
CA LEU A 382 -0.64 2.85 -13.46
C LEU A 382 -0.90 2.37 -14.90
N SER A 383 -0.85 1.06 -15.13
CA SER A 383 -1.14 0.42 -16.42
C SER A 383 -2.63 0.49 -16.78
N ARG A 384 -3.54 0.25 -15.81
CA ARG A 384 -5.00 0.44 -15.97
C ARG A 384 -5.34 1.90 -16.30
N ASP A 385 -4.59 2.83 -15.74
CA ASP A 385 -4.69 4.27 -16.08
C ASP A 385 -3.99 4.65 -17.40
N GLY A 386 -3.40 3.69 -18.12
CA GLY A 386 -2.82 3.88 -19.45
C GLY A 386 -1.44 4.54 -19.48
N TYR A 387 -0.75 4.63 -18.34
CA TYR A 387 0.62 5.16 -18.26
C TYR A 387 1.67 4.11 -18.60
N LEU A 388 1.37 2.83 -18.35
CA LEU A 388 2.22 1.69 -18.70
C LEU A 388 1.54 0.81 -19.78
N PRO A 389 2.29 -0.04 -20.49
CA PRO A 389 1.71 -1.00 -21.43
C PRO A 389 0.67 -1.91 -20.74
N GLY A 390 -0.45 -2.20 -21.42
CA GLY A 390 -1.57 -2.96 -20.84
C GLY A 390 -1.26 -4.42 -20.45
N TRP A 391 -0.11 -4.97 -20.89
CA TRP A 391 0.33 -6.29 -20.45
C TRP A 391 0.87 -6.28 -19.01
N VAL A 392 1.25 -5.12 -18.46
CA VAL A 392 1.74 -4.96 -17.09
C VAL A 392 0.61 -5.22 -16.07
N SER A 393 -0.60 -4.73 -16.35
CA SER A 393 -1.81 -5.01 -15.56
C SER A 393 -2.46 -6.36 -15.88
N LYS A 394 -1.92 -7.16 -16.80
CA LYS A 394 -2.56 -8.41 -17.19
C LYS A 394 -2.43 -9.43 -16.07
N GLU A 395 -3.56 -9.77 -15.47
CA GLU A 395 -3.63 -10.78 -14.42
C GLU A 395 -3.50 -12.19 -14.98
N SER A 396 -2.85 -13.07 -14.22
CA SER A 396 -2.80 -14.50 -14.54
C SER A 396 -4.19 -15.13 -14.36
N LYS A 397 -4.55 -16.06 -15.26
CA LYS A 397 -5.86 -16.75 -15.21
C LYS A 397 -6.06 -17.54 -13.91
N ARG A 398 -4.98 -18.12 -13.38
CA ARG A 398 -4.99 -19.02 -12.22
C ARG A 398 -4.93 -18.28 -10.87
N TYR A 399 -4.10 -17.24 -10.77
CA TYR A 399 -3.80 -16.59 -9.49
C TYR A 399 -4.32 -15.16 -9.37
N LYS A 400 -4.87 -14.58 -10.44
CA LYS A 400 -5.41 -13.21 -10.47
C LYS A 400 -4.38 -12.14 -10.05
N MET A 401 -3.12 -12.39 -10.35
CA MET A 401 -1.99 -11.50 -10.01
C MET A 401 -1.27 -10.98 -11.27
N PRO A 402 -0.75 -9.73 -11.24
CA PRO A 402 -0.02 -9.14 -12.35
C PRO A 402 1.43 -9.66 -12.44
N MET A 403 1.61 -10.87 -12.98
CA MET A 403 2.92 -11.57 -12.98
C MET A 403 4.05 -10.75 -13.61
N ALA A 404 3.76 -10.00 -14.68
CA ALA A 404 4.74 -9.16 -15.35
C ALA A 404 5.28 -8.05 -14.43
N SER A 405 4.41 -7.45 -13.61
CA SER A 405 4.79 -6.42 -12.63
C SER A 405 5.68 -7.01 -11.52
N ILE A 406 5.31 -8.19 -11.04
CA ILE A 406 6.02 -8.90 -9.97
C ILE A 406 7.43 -9.31 -10.42
N ILE A 407 7.54 -9.98 -11.57
CA ILE A 407 8.82 -10.46 -12.10
C ILE A 407 9.71 -9.27 -12.47
N GLY A 408 9.16 -8.26 -13.15
CA GLY A 408 9.90 -7.07 -13.54
C GLY A 408 10.47 -6.32 -12.33
N SER A 409 9.67 -6.17 -11.25
CA SER A 409 10.14 -5.51 -10.04
C SER A 409 11.15 -6.37 -9.27
N SER A 410 10.98 -7.70 -9.24
CA SER A 410 11.92 -8.63 -8.57
C SER A 410 13.34 -8.58 -9.14
N VAL A 411 13.47 -8.40 -10.46
CA VAL A 411 14.77 -8.21 -11.11
C VAL A 411 15.44 -6.92 -10.62
N ILE A 412 14.65 -5.86 -10.43
CA ILE A 412 15.17 -4.58 -9.94
C ILE A 412 15.57 -4.70 -8.46
N TYR A 413 14.77 -5.39 -7.63
CA TYR A 413 15.10 -5.64 -6.21
C TYR A 413 16.48 -6.29 -6.07
N ALA A 414 16.77 -7.31 -6.89
CA ALA A 414 18.08 -7.98 -6.89
C ALA A 414 19.25 -7.05 -7.19
N LEU A 415 19.07 -6.02 -8.01
CA LEU A 415 20.12 -5.03 -8.29
C LEU A 415 20.37 -4.10 -7.08
N PHE A 416 19.33 -3.78 -6.31
CA PHE A 416 19.47 -2.93 -5.13
C PHE A 416 20.11 -3.68 -3.94
N CYS A 417 20.11 -5.02 -3.94
CA CYS A 417 20.81 -5.82 -2.92
C CYS A 417 22.34 -5.67 -2.90
N PHE A 418 22.95 -4.95 -3.85
CA PHE A 418 24.38 -4.57 -3.76
C PHE A 418 24.64 -3.43 -2.78
N SER A 419 23.60 -2.72 -2.34
CA SER A 419 23.73 -1.59 -1.41
C SER A 419 23.62 -2.06 0.04
N SER A 420 24.14 -1.27 0.98
CA SER A 420 23.98 -1.53 2.41
C SER A 420 22.55 -1.26 2.87
N PHE A 421 22.13 -1.92 3.95
CA PHE A 421 20.81 -1.72 4.55
C PHE A 421 20.56 -0.23 4.88
N SER A 422 21.48 0.42 5.60
CA SER A 422 21.36 1.85 5.96
C SER A 422 21.17 2.76 4.74
N ASN A 423 21.94 2.57 3.66
CA ASN A 423 21.82 3.38 2.45
C ASN A 423 20.46 3.20 1.77
N LEU A 424 19.92 1.99 1.76
CA LEU A 424 18.59 1.73 1.22
C LEU A 424 17.52 2.41 2.09
N VAL A 425 17.61 2.33 3.43
CA VAL A 425 16.66 3.01 4.32
C VAL A 425 16.63 4.51 4.04
N ILE A 426 17.81 5.13 3.83
CA ILE A 426 18.00 6.54 3.42
C ILE A 426 17.13 6.94 2.23
N PHE A 427 17.16 6.16 1.15
CA PHE A 427 16.35 6.42 -0.04
C PHE A 427 14.86 6.17 0.20
N ASP A 428 14.53 5.12 0.96
CA ASP A 428 13.16 4.72 1.23
C ASP A 428 12.39 5.81 2.01
N VAL A 429 12.91 6.25 3.16
CA VAL A 429 12.23 7.22 4.02
C VAL A 429 11.97 8.54 3.29
N PHE A 430 12.90 9.00 2.45
CA PHE A 430 12.73 10.22 1.68
C PHE A 430 11.54 10.12 0.70
N LEU A 431 11.48 9.03 -0.08
CA LEU A 431 10.43 8.82 -1.07
C LEU A 431 9.08 8.54 -0.40
N THR A 432 9.07 7.73 0.66
CA THR A 432 7.86 7.43 1.44
C THR A 432 7.28 8.69 2.08
N ASN A 433 8.12 9.58 2.61
CA ASN A 433 7.66 10.86 3.17
C ASN A 433 6.91 11.72 2.16
N ILE A 434 7.36 11.78 0.90
CA ILE A 434 6.63 12.49 -0.16
C ILE A 434 5.24 11.86 -0.35
N GLY A 435 5.17 10.53 -0.33
CA GLY A 435 3.92 9.78 -0.42
C GLY A 435 2.93 10.11 0.71
N ILE A 436 3.42 10.12 1.95
CA ILE A 436 2.64 10.46 3.14
C ILE A 436 2.08 11.88 3.04
N LEU A 437 2.90 12.86 2.62
CA LEU A 437 2.45 14.25 2.48
C LEU A 437 1.37 14.40 1.40
N LEU A 438 1.44 13.63 0.30
CA LEU A 438 0.40 13.60 -0.72
C LEU A 438 -0.90 12.97 -0.20
N GLU A 439 -0.84 11.96 0.66
CA GLU A 439 -2.00 11.37 1.32
C GLU A 439 -2.68 12.36 2.28
N VAL A 440 -1.90 13.06 3.10
CA VAL A 440 -2.40 14.12 3.99
C VAL A 440 -3.06 15.23 3.18
N ALA A 441 -2.43 15.67 2.09
CA ALA A 441 -3.00 16.66 1.18
C ALA A 441 -4.30 16.15 0.54
N ALA A 442 -4.37 14.87 0.16
CA ALA A 442 -5.59 14.26 -0.37
C ALA A 442 -6.71 14.21 0.68
N LEU A 443 -6.40 13.86 1.93
CA LEU A 443 -7.35 13.90 3.05
C LEU A 443 -7.94 15.30 3.24
N ILE A 444 -7.09 16.34 3.31
CA ILE A 444 -7.53 17.73 3.44
C ILE A 444 -8.41 18.12 2.26
N MET A 445 -7.99 17.83 1.04
CA MET A 445 -8.72 18.21 -0.17
C MET A 445 -10.08 17.50 -0.25
N LEU A 446 -10.17 16.23 0.14
CA LEU A 446 -11.43 15.48 0.20
C LEU A 446 -12.36 16.00 1.31
N ARG A 447 -11.82 16.47 2.43
CA ARG A 447 -12.63 17.13 3.49
C ARG A 447 -13.26 18.44 3.02
N ILE A 448 -12.57 19.18 2.15
CA ILE A 448 -13.05 20.47 1.61
C ILE A 448 -14.02 20.25 0.44
N ARG A 449 -13.66 19.41 -0.54
CA ARG A 449 -14.43 19.21 -1.78
C ARG A 449 -15.59 18.23 -1.63
N GLU A 450 -15.42 17.20 -0.80
CA GLU A 450 -16.41 16.14 -0.60
C GLU A 450 -16.76 15.96 0.90
N PRO A 451 -17.35 16.99 1.54
CA PRO A 451 -17.70 16.92 2.97
C PRO A 451 -18.74 15.84 3.27
N GLU A 452 -19.65 15.57 2.32
CA GLU A 452 -20.74 14.58 2.42
C GLU A 452 -20.30 13.14 2.12
N LEU A 453 -19.05 12.89 1.72
CA LEU A 453 -18.56 11.54 1.48
C LEU A 453 -18.66 10.69 2.77
N GLU A 454 -19.25 9.49 2.66
CA GLU A 454 -19.42 8.58 3.81
C GLU A 454 -18.05 8.20 4.40
N ARG A 455 -17.86 8.46 5.70
CA ARG A 455 -16.61 8.17 6.43
C ARG A 455 -16.91 7.28 7.63
N PRO A 456 -16.88 5.94 7.45
CA PRO A 456 -17.17 4.99 8.52
C PRO A 456 -16.24 5.16 9.73
N TYR A 457 -14.96 5.44 9.46
CA TYR A 457 -14.04 5.99 10.43
C TYR A 457 -13.74 7.44 10.09
N LYS A 458 -13.83 8.32 11.09
CA LYS A 458 -13.57 9.75 10.96
C LYS A 458 -12.59 10.13 12.06
N ILE A 459 -11.48 10.77 11.71
CA ILE A 459 -10.45 11.20 12.66
C ILE A 459 -11.10 12.07 13.75
N PRO A 460 -10.98 11.68 15.04
CA PRO A 460 -11.57 12.42 16.14
C PRO A 460 -10.90 13.80 16.29
N GLY A 461 -11.64 14.82 16.72
CA GLY A 461 -11.13 16.20 16.87
C GLY A 461 -11.30 17.11 15.64
N GLY A 462 -11.78 16.57 14.51
CA GLY A 462 -12.12 17.37 13.32
C GLY A 462 -10.92 18.08 12.69
N TRP A 463 -11.06 19.38 12.39
CA TRP A 463 -10.00 20.16 11.74
C TRP A 463 -8.78 20.40 12.62
N TRP A 464 -8.94 20.43 13.95
CA TRP A 464 -7.82 20.60 14.88
C TRP A 464 -6.83 19.44 14.82
N SER A 465 -7.34 18.21 14.85
CA SER A 465 -6.51 17.01 14.74
C SER A 465 -5.93 16.86 13.34
N ILE A 466 -6.65 17.22 12.28
CA ILE A 466 -6.09 17.27 10.92
C ILE A 466 -4.93 18.27 10.86
N GLY A 467 -5.08 19.46 11.45
CA GLY A 467 -4.01 20.46 11.52
C GLY A 467 -2.78 19.93 12.27
N LEU A 468 -2.98 19.28 13.43
CA LEU A 468 -1.91 18.67 14.20
C LEU A 468 -1.17 17.57 13.43
N ILE A 469 -1.91 16.64 12.81
CA ILE A 469 -1.36 15.58 11.95
C ILE A 469 -0.55 16.17 10.80
N THR A 470 -1.09 17.22 10.15
CA THR A 470 -0.41 17.88 9.04
C THR A 470 0.91 18.50 9.47
N VAL A 471 0.89 19.24 10.59
CA VAL A 471 2.09 19.89 11.14
C VAL A 471 3.10 18.85 11.59
N SER A 472 2.67 17.79 12.29
CA SER A 472 3.59 16.76 12.81
C SER A 472 4.28 16.01 11.68
N LEU A 473 3.52 15.50 10.70
CA LEU A 473 4.09 14.77 9.56
C LEU A 473 4.97 15.66 8.70
N THR A 474 4.54 16.89 8.40
CA THR A 474 5.36 17.82 7.61
C THR A 474 6.65 18.19 8.35
N ALA A 475 6.58 18.48 9.65
CA ALA A 475 7.76 18.84 10.43
C ALA A 475 8.76 17.69 10.50
N VAL A 476 8.29 16.46 10.77
CA VAL A 476 9.15 15.27 10.84
C VAL A 476 9.75 14.92 9.48
N SER A 477 8.97 15.00 8.39
CA SER A 477 9.50 14.75 7.04
C SER A 477 10.53 15.80 6.59
N VAL A 478 10.30 17.08 6.91
CA VAL A 478 11.27 18.15 6.63
C VAL A 478 12.53 17.96 7.46
N TRP A 479 12.38 17.61 8.74
CA TRP A 479 13.49 17.31 9.62
C TRP A 479 14.36 16.18 9.07
N ALA A 480 13.74 15.05 8.73
CA ALA A 480 14.43 13.89 8.17
C ALA A 480 15.20 14.24 6.89
N ALA A 481 14.65 15.11 6.04
CA ALA A 481 15.35 15.56 4.83
C ALA A 481 16.57 16.45 5.12
N ILE A 482 16.55 17.22 6.22
CA ILE A 482 17.69 18.04 6.66
C ILE A 482 18.80 17.14 7.24
N GLU A 483 18.45 16.25 8.16
CA GLU A 483 19.44 15.31 8.75
C GLU A 483 20.07 14.41 7.68
N GLN A 484 19.27 13.94 6.72
CA GLN A 484 19.77 13.18 5.59
C GLN A 484 20.78 13.96 4.73
N TYR A 485 20.58 15.27 4.59
CA TYR A 485 21.55 16.14 3.91
C TYR A 485 22.82 16.29 4.73
N ASP A 486 22.71 16.38 6.05
CA ASP A 486 23.84 16.58 6.95
C ASP A 486 24.71 15.31 7.10
N GLU A 487 24.09 14.12 7.17
CA GLU A 487 24.80 12.84 7.33
C GLU A 487 25.44 12.32 6.03
N GLU A 488 24.66 12.22 4.95
CA GLU A 488 25.09 11.60 3.68
C GLU A 488 25.56 12.63 2.64
N GLY A 489 25.42 13.91 2.97
CA GLY A 489 25.72 15.01 2.08
C GLY A 489 24.72 15.14 0.93
N ALA A 490 25.07 16.03 -0.01
CA ALA A 490 24.18 16.37 -1.12
C ALA A 490 23.85 15.20 -2.06
N LYS A 491 24.66 14.12 -2.09
CA LYS A 491 24.54 13.06 -3.10
C LYS A 491 23.23 12.28 -2.99
N ALA A 492 22.85 11.84 -1.78
CA ALA A 492 21.63 11.07 -1.56
C ALA A 492 20.39 11.91 -1.89
N VAL A 493 20.34 13.14 -1.37
CA VAL A 493 19.25 14.08 -1.63
C VAL A 493 19.14 14.41 -3.13
N ILE A 494 20.26 14.65 -3.81
CA ILE A 494 20.27 14.92 -5.26
C ILE A 494 19.69 13.73 -6.03
N LEU A 495 20.03 12.49 -5.68
CA LEU A 495 19.49 11.32 -6.38
C LEU A 495 17.98 11.20 -6.19
N CYS A 496 17.47 11.42 -4.98
CA CYS A 496 16.02 11.47 -4.74
C CYS A 496 15.34 12.59 -5.55
N LEU A 497 15.93 13.78 -5.59
CA LEU A 497 15.43 14.90 -6.38
C LEU A 497 15.48 14.62 -7.89
N ILE A 498 16.46 13.86 -8.37
CA ILE A 498 16.51 13.37 -9.75
C ILE A 498 15.33 12.43 -10.02
N VAL A 499 15.04 11.49 -9.12
CA VAL A 499 13.88 10.58 -9.26
C VAL A 499 12.57 11.38 -9.34
N VAL A 500 12.38 12.36 -8.46
CA VAL A 500 11.23 13.28 -8.49
C VAL A 500 11.22 14.10 -9.79
N GLY A 501 12.36 14.62 -10.23
CA GLY A 501 12.48 15.36 -11.49
C GLY A 501 12.09 14.50 -12.69
N ILE A 502 12.54 13.24 -12.73
CA ILE A 502 12.19 12.26 -13.76
C ILE A 502 10.67 11.99 -13.75
N SER A 503 10.05 11.79 -12.58
CA SER A 503 8.61 11.55 -12.51
C SER A 503 7.79 12.76 -12.95
N LEU A 504 8.26 13.98 -12.68
CA LEU A 504 7.64 15.22 -13.17
C LEU A 504 7.73 15.34 -14.70
N VAL A 505 8.85 14.97 -15.30
CA VAL A 505 9.05 14.98 -16.77
C VAL A 505 8.31 13.84 -17.47
N LEU A 506 8.22 12.67 -16.85
CA LEU A 506 7.54 11.51 -17.43
C LEU A 506 6.03 11.71 -17.57
N TYR A 507 5.40 12.43 -16.63
CA TYR A 507 3.95 12.66 -16.67
C TYR A 507 3.45 13.29 -17.99
N PRO A 508 3.94 14.47 -18.42
CA PRO A 508 3.48 15.08 -19.67
C PRO A 508 3.74 14.17 -20.87
N LEU A 509 4.92 13.55 -20.95
CA LEU A 509 5.28 12.63 -22.05
C LEU A 509 4.32 11.44 -22.17
N LEU A 510 4.01 10.79 -21.05
CA LEU A 510 3.10 9.65 -21.03
C LEU A 510 1.64 10.07 -21.20
N SER A 511 1.24 11.23 -20.67
CA SER A 511 -0.10 11.77 -20.85
C SER A 511 -0.40 12.13 -22.31
N LEU A 512 0.58 12.71 -23.02
CA LEU A 512 0.48 13.02 -24.45
C LEU A 512 0.43 11.74 -25.29
N ARG A 513 1.27 10.75 -24.98
CA ARG A 513 1.22 9.43 -25.64
C ARG A 513 -0.12 8.74 -25.44
N LYS A 514 -0.69 8.82 -24.23
CA LYS A 514 -2.01 8.29 -23.91
C LYS A 514 -3.10 9.01 -24.71
N ALA A 515 -3.10 10.33 -24.73
CA ALA A 515 -4.05 11.14 -25.50
C ALA A 515 -3.97 10.80 -27.00
N ALA A 516 -2.77 10.73 -27.57
CA ALA A 516 -2.56 10.38 -28.98
C ALA A 516 -3.09 8.96 -29.31
N LYS A 517 -2.85 7.98 -28.45
CA LYS A 517 -3.40 6.62 -28.62
C LYS A 517 -4.93 6.61 -28.54
N GLN A 518 -5.53 7.38 -27.64
CA GLN A 518 -6.98 7.47 -27.51
C GLN A 518 -7.61 8.15 -28.73
N SER A 519 -7.02 9.23 -29.24
CA SER A 519 -7.46 9.87 -30.49
C SER A 519 -7.37 8.92 -31.67
N ALA A 520 -6.22 8.25 -31.86
CA ALA A 520 -6.05 7.29 -32.95
C ALA A 520 -6.99 6.08 -32.86
N ALA A 521 -7.37 5.66 -31.65
CA ALA A 521 -8.35 4.60 -31.45
C ALA A 521 -9.78 5.07 -31.79
N LEU A 522 -10.12 6.30 -31.40
CA LEU A 522 -11.39 6.92 -31.76
C LEU A 522 -11.51 7.10 -33.28
N ASP A 523 -10.46 7.58 -33.94
CA ASP A 523 -10.43 7.75 -35.40
C ASP A 523 -10.65 6.42 -36.13
N ARG A 524 -10.05 5.32 -35.64
CA ARG A 524 -10.31 3.97 -36.18
C ARG A 524 -11.73 3.49 -35.91
N ALA A 525 -12.28 3.77 -34.73
CA ALA A 525 -13.64 3.38 -34.39
C ALA A 525 -14.68 4.12 -35.25
N VAL A 526 -14.46 5.41 -35.48
CA VAL A 526 -15.26 6.23 -36.40
C VAL A 526 -15.11 5.73 -37.84
N ALA A 527 -13.89 5.44 -38.30
CA ALA A 527 -13.65 4.89 -39.64
C ALA A 527 -14.31 3.52 -39.87
N ASN A 528 -14.47 2.72 -38.82
CA ASN A 528 -15.12 1.41 -38.88
C ASN A 528 -16.64 1.45 -38.65
N GLY A 529 -17.25 2.63 -38.51
CA GLY A 529 -18.70 2.78 -38.31
C GLY A 529 -19.21 2.35 -36.93
N THR A 530 -18.32 2.14 -35.95
CA THR A 530 -18.69 1.85 -34.55
C THR A 530 -19.09 3.14 -33.82
N VAL A 531 -20.28 3.16 -33.21
CA VAL A 531 -20.81 4.33 -32.49
C VAL A 531 -19.94 4.62 -31.26
N PRO A 532 -19.54 5.89 -30.99
CA PRO A 532 -18.56 6.24 -29.95
C PRO A 532 -18.90 5.78 -28.52
N GLY A 533 -20.17 5.46 -28.23
CA GLY A 533 -20.62 5.01 -26.90
C GLY A 533 -20.00 3.70 -26.42
N GLU A 534 -19.57 2.81 -27.32
CA GLU A 534 -18.91 1.54 -26.96
C GLU A 534 -17.40 1.69 -26.73
N VAL A 535 -16.78 2.76 -27.22
CA VAL A 535 -15.32 2.96 -27.19
C VAL A 535 -14.85 3.44 -25.81
N TYR A 536 -15.70 4.16 -25.06
CA TYR A 536 -15.40 4.63 -23.71
C TYR A 536 -15.57 3.55 -22.63
N GLY A 537 -16.11 2.39 -22.98
CA GLY A 537 -16.53 1.34 -22.06
C GLY A 537 -15.76 0.04 -22.12
N LEU A 538 -14.50 -0.03 -22.60
CA LEU A 538 -13.75 -1.29 -22.61
C LEU A 538 -12.26 -1.13 -22.29
N SER A 539 -11.95 -0.91 -21.00
CA SER A 539 -10.74 -1.49 -20.41
C SER A 539 -11.15 -2.58 -19.41
N GLY A 540 -11.21 -3.82 -19.91
CA GLY A 540 -11.29 -5.06 -19.12
C GLY A 540 -12.68 -5.44 -18.59
N SER A 541 -13.43 -6.26 -19.34
CA SER A 541 -14.26 -7.36 -18.78
C SER A 541 -15.09 -8.14 -19.82
N GLN A 542 -15.41 -7.61 -21.01
CA GLN A 542 -16.48 -8.21 -21.85
C GLN A 542 -16.03 -8.95 -23.13
N ARG A 543 -14.78 -9.44 -23.23
CA ARG A 543 -14.37 -10.23 -24.42
C ARG A 543 -14.66 -11.73 -24.35
N ASP A 544 -15.09 -12.27 -23.21
CA ASP A 544 -15.26 -13.72 -23.05
C ASP A 544 -16.71 -14.23 -23.23
N SER A 545 -17.71 -13.37 -23.38
CA SER A 545 -19.11 -13.81 -23.60
C SER A 545 -19.51 -13.92 -25.07
N ALA A 546 -18.86 -13.20 -25.99
CA ALA A 546 -19.28 -13.15 -27.40
C ALA A 546 -18.89 -14.38 -28.24
N HIS A 547 -18.14 -15.34 -27.68
CA HIS A 547 -17.76 -16.58 -28.38
C HIS A 547 -18.58 -17.82 -27.97
N SER A 548 -19.50 -17.71 -27.00
CA SER A 548 -20.37 -18.82 -26.59
C SER A 548 -21.70 -18.89 -27.37
N ASP A 549 -22.20 -17.76 -27.88
CA ASP A 549 -23.57 -17.69 -28.41
C ASP A 549 -23.70 -18.10 -29.89
N LYS A 550 -22.59 -18.40 -30.57
CA LYS A 550 -22.60 -18.92 -31.96
C LYS A 550 -22.51 -20.44 -32.08
N ALA A 551 -22.41 -21.17 -30.97
CA ALA A 551 -22.37 -22.64 -30.97
C ALA A 551 -23.70 -23.31 -30.54
N ALA A 552 -24.69 -22.54 -30.09
CA ALA A 552 -25.95 -23.08 -29.56
C ALA A 552 -27.15 -23.00 -30.54
N ALA A 553 -26.95 -22.55 -31.78
CA ALA A 553 -28.02 -22.41 -32.77
C ALA A 553 -28.05 -23.53 -33.84
N ALA A 554 -27.36 -24.65 -33.61
CA ALA A 554 -27.35 -25.77 -34.52
C ALA A 554 -27.33 -27.10 -33.76
N THR A 555 -28.49 -27.55 -33.31
CA THR A 555 -28.85 -28.98 -33.16
C THR A 555 -30.34 -29.05 -32.80
N GLY A 556 -31.12 -29.57 -33.73
CA GLY A 556 -32.56 -29.77 -33.58
C GLY A 556 -32.90 -30.94 -32.65
N THR A 557 -34.15 -30.89 -32.18
CA THR A 557 -35.10 -32.02 -32.09
C THR A 557 -34.54 -33.40 -31.70
N ASP A 558 -34.86 -33.86 -30.50
CA ASP A 558 -35.75 -35.03 -30.30
C ASP A 558 -35.88 -35.42 -28.80
N SER A 559 -37.12 -35.27 -28.31
CA SER A 559 -37.94 -36.26 -27.60
C SER A 559 -37.41 -37.15 -26.44
N VAL A 560 -38.25 -37.19 -25.38
CA VAL A 560 -38.66 -38.35 -24.53
C VAL A 560 -37.99 -38.59 -23.15
N GLU A 561 -38.86 -38.47 -22.13
CA GLU A 561 -39.04 -39.23 -20.87
C GLU A 561 -37.85 -39.93 -20.19
N ALA A 562 -37.56 -39.54 -18.95
CA ALA A 562 -37.82 -40.30 -17.70
C ALA A 562 -37.27 -39.53 -16.48
#